data_AF-A0A521GES6-F1
#
_entry.id   AF-A0A521GES6-F1
#
_cell.length_a   1.000
_cell.length_b   1.000
_cell.length_c   1.000
_cell.angle_alpha   90.00
_cell.angle_beta   90.00
_cell.angle_gamma   90.00
#
_symmetry.space_group_name_H-M   'P 1'
#
loop_
_entity.id
_entity.type
_entity.pdbx_description
1 polymer ?
#
loop_
_entity_poly.entity_id
_entity_poly.type
_entity_poly.pdbx_seq_one_letter_code
_entity_poly.pdbx_strand_id
1 'polypeptide(L)'
;MTTLVPTATNTVPANILHQNLQEARQTTVKANPYTALITRSSPTAFLFLIDQSGSMGEPIVYDGVTCTKADAVARVVNQTVYELVNRCVKGNEVRRYYDIALIGYGGDEASLLWEGNLAGQNWVSPDDLYTNPKAFTPVEVENRIRGQIVKRTEQRPY
;
A
#
# COMPACT_ATOMS: atom_id res chain seq x y z
N MET A 1 27.37 -4.17 -25.45
CA MET A 1 26.86 -5.17 -24.50
C MET A 1 27.38 -4.78 -23.12
N THR A 2 26.55 -4.10 -22.33
CA THR A 2 26.95 -3.59 -21.00
C THR A 2 26.44 -4.58 -19.96
N THR A 3 27.36 -5.26 -19.30
CA THR A 3 27.08 -6.23 -18.24
C THR A 3 26.53 -5.52 -17.01
N LEU A 4 25.30 -5.85 -16.61
CA LEU A 4 24.71 -5.43 -15.34
C LEU A 4 25.51 -6.05 -14.19
N VAL A 5 26.09 -5.21 -13.33
CA VAL A 5 26.67 -5.64 -12.06
C VAL A 5 25.51 -5.88 -11.08
N PRO A 6 25.40 -7.05 -10.43
CA PRO A 6 24.35 -7.26 -9.43
C PRO A 6 24.60 -6.32 -8.26
N THR A 7 23.60 -5.49 -7.92
CA THR A 7 23.59 -4.68 -6.69
C THR A 7 23.82 -5.60 -5.50
N ALA A 8 24.76 -5.26 -4.63
CA ALA A 8 25.06 -6.02 -3.43
C ALA A 8 23.76 -6.29 -2.65
N THR A 9 23.40 -7.56 -2.52
CA THR A 9 22.39 -7.99 -1.55
C THR A 9 22.91 -7.61 -0.18
N ASN A 10 22.41 -6.51 0.38
CA ASN A 10 22.63 -6.18 1.79
C ASN A 10 21.89 -7.23 2.63
N THR A 11 22.50 -8.40 2.78
CA THR A 11 22.03 -9.45 3.68
C THR A 11 22.33 -8.99 5.09
N VAL A 12 21.29 -8.55 5.80
CA VAL A 12 21.37 -8.28 7.23
C VAL A 12 21.83 -9.58 7.92
N PRO A 13 22.93 -9.55 8.69
CA PRO A 13 23.41 -10.73 9.42
C PRO A 13 22.30 -11.36 10.26
N ALA A 14 22.20 -12.70 10.25
CA ALA A 14 21.09 -13.43 10.86
C ALA A 14 20.91 -13.14 12.37
N ASN A 15 22.01 -12.89 13.08
CA ASN A 15 21.99 -12.47 14.48
C ASN A 15 21.35 -11.09 14.67
N ILE A 16 21.65 -10.12 13.80
CA ILE A 16 21.05 -8.78 13.82
C ILE A 16 19.57 -8.87 13.46
N LEU A 17 19.21 -9.69 12.46
CA LEU A 17 17.82 -9.91 12.10
C LEU A 17 17.04 -10.52 13.26
N HIS A 18 17.56 -11.56 13.90
CA HIS A 18 16.94 -12.18 15.07
C HIS A 18 16.76 -11.18 16.20
N GLN A 19 17.78 -10.38 16.50
CA GLN A 19 17.70 -9.34 17.52
C GLN A 19 16.61 -8.31 17.20
N ASN A 20 16.61 -7.76 15.98
CA ASN A 20 15.62 -6.78 15.53
C ASN A 20 14.19 -7.34 15.58
N LEU A 21 14.01 -8.62 15.23
CA LEU A 21 12.71 -9.29 15.31
C LEU A 21 12.24 -9.46 16.76
N GLN A 22 13.14 -9.79 17.68
CA GLN A 22 12.81 -9.89 19.11
C GLN A 22 12.45 -8.51 19.69
N GLU A 23 13.15 -7.46 19.28
CA GLU A 23 12.86 -6.08 19.67
C GLU A 23 11.51 -5.61 19.09
N ALA A 24 11.23 -5.88 17.81
CA ALA A 24 9.97 -5.52 17.17
C ALA A 24 8.74 -6.23 17.77
N ARG A 25 8.92 -7.46 18.31
CA ARG A 25 7.86 -8.20 19.01
C ARG A 25 7.52 -7.63 20.38
N GLN A 26 8.40 -6.84 20.98
CA GLN A 26 8.10 -6.11 22.20
C GLN A 26 7.24 -4.91 21.82
N THR A 27 5.94 -4.99 22.09
CA THR A 27 4.96 -3.95 21.74
C THR A 27 5.40 -2.60 22.29
N THR A 28 6.06 -1.81 21.47
CA THR A 28 6.41 -0.43 21.82
C THR A 28 5.21 0.43 21.45
N VAL A 29 4.11 0.30 22.19
CA VAL A 29 3.14 1.39 22.23
C VAL A 29 3.91 2.57 22.82
N LYS A 30 4.29 3.54 21.98
CA LYS A 30 4.94 4.75 22.46
C LYS A 30 4.10 5.31 23.61
N ALA A 31 4.73 5.59 24.75
CA ALA A 31 4.06 6.08 25.95
C ALA A 31 3.16 7.31 25.65
N ASN A 32 3.54 8.12 24.65
CA ASN A 32 2.69 9.12 24.03
C ASN A 32 2.57 8.85 22.51
N PRO A 33 1.37 8.52 21.99
CA PRO A 33 1.12 8.51 20.55
C PRO A 33 1.12 9.95 19.98
N TYR A 34 1.22 10.10 18.65
CA TYR A 34 1.18 11.41 17.95
C TYR A 34 2.33 12.38 18.29
N THR A 35 3.54 11.85 18.43
CA THR A 35 4.74 12.64 18.79
C THR A 35 5.26 13.56 17.68
N ALA A 36 4.86 13.34 16.43
CA ALA A 36 5.29 14.14 15.29
C ALA A 36 4.16 14.28 14.26
N LEU A 37 4.04 15.48 13.68
CA LEU A 37 3.18 15.71 12.53
C LEU A 37 3.88 15.16 11.28
N ILE A 38 3.10 14.60 10.35
CA ILE A 38 3.63 14.23 9.03
C ILE A 38 3.76 15.48 8.18
N THR A 39 5.00 15.81 7.78
CA THR A 39 5.31 17.00 6.99
C THR A 39 6.40 16.69 5.97
N ARG A 40 6.78 17.66 5.12
CA ARG A 40 7.91 17.48 4.18
C ARG A 40 9.25 17.32 4.89
N SER A 41 9.42 17.94 6.05
CA SER A 41 10.62 17.82 6.88
C SER A 41 10.61 16.58 7.78
N SER A 42 9.46 15.92 7.88
CA SER A 42 9.25 14.68 8.65
C SER A 42 8.42 13.69 7.81
N PRO A 43 8.98 13.18 6.69
CA PRO A 43 8.26 12.23 5.84
C PRO A 43 8.00 10.92 6.60
N THR A 44 6.93 10.23 6.23
CA THR A 44 6.50 8.99 6.89
C THR A 44 6.51 7.82 5.91
N ALA A 45 7.02 6.67 6.36
CA ALA A 45 6.96 5.44 5.59
C ALA A 45 5.63 4.69 5.84
N PHE A 46 4.92 4.32 4.78
CA PHE A 46 3.81 3.36 4.84
C PHE A 46 4.27 2.03 4.24
N LEU A 47 4.27 0.98 5.07
CA LEU A 47 4.54 -0.38 4.64
C LEU A 47 3.25 -1.20 4.73
N PHE A 48 2.80 -1.73 3.60
CA PHE A 48 1.70 -2.67 3.54
C PHE A 48 2.26 -4.10 3.42
N LEU A 49 1.87 -4.96 4.35
CA LEU A 49 2.13 -6.39 4.31
C LEU A 49 0.83 -7.10 3.96
N ILE A 50 0.79 -7.77 2.82
CA ILE A 50 -0.42 -8.35 2.25
C ILE A 50 -0.30 -9.86 2.29
N ASP A 51 -1.21 -10.51 3.03
CA ASP A 51 -1.32 -11.96 3.04
C ASP A 51 -1.81 -12.46 1.66
N GLN A 52 -1.10 -13.44 1.11
CA GLN A 52 -1.41 -14.15 -0.13
C GLN A 52 -1.55 -15.66 0.12
N SER A 53 -1.86 -16.07 1.36
CA SER A 53 -2.13 -17.46 1.73
C SER A 53 -3.34 -18.04 0.98
N GLY A 54 -3.45 -19.38 0.95
CA GLY A 54 -4.56 -20.07 0.26
C GLY A 54 -5.96 -19.64 0.73
N SER A 55 -6.09 -19.22 2.00
CA SER A 55 -7.37 -18.73 2.56
C SER A 55 -7.85 -17.43 1.91
N MET A 56 -6.96 -16.70 1.25
CA MET A 56 -7.26 -15.48 0.52
C MET A 56 -8.02 -15.74 -0.78
N GLY A 57 -7.99 -16.98 -1.28
CA GLY A 57 -8.81 -17.42 -2.41
C GLY A 57 -10.27 -17.73 -2.06
N GLU A 58 -10.63 -17.73 -0.77
CA GLU A 58 -12.01 -18.00 -0.35
C GLU A 58 -12.97 -16.89 -0.81
N PRO A 59 -14.18 -17.25 -1.28
CA PRO A 59 -15.16 -16.28 -1.74
C PRO A 59 -15.79 -15.52 -0.56
N ILE A 60 -16.01 -14.23 -0.76
CA ILE A 60 -16.73 -13.32 0.14
C ILE A 60 -17.66 -12.41 -0.67
N VAL A 61 -18.51 -11.68 0.03
CA VAL A 61 -19.28 -10.57 -0.55
C VAL A 61 -18.67 -9.26 -0.08
N TYR A 62 -18.16 -8.46 -1.01
CA TYR A 62 -17.57 -7.14 -0.76
C TYR A 62 -18.20 -6.12 -1.71
N ASP A 63 -18.67 -4.99 -1.18
CA ASP A 63 -19.44 -3.98 -1.94
C ASP A 63 -20.59 -4.59 -2.78
N GLY A 64 -21.29 -5.59 -2.22
CA GLY A 64 -22.41 -6.27 -2.87
C GLY A 64 -22.04 -7.22 -4.01
N VAL A 65 -20.75 -7.40 -4.29
CA VAL A 65 -20.25 -8.30 -5.34
C VAL A 65 -19.54 -9.49 -4.71
N THR A 66 -19.81 -10.70 -5.21
CA THR A 66 -19.04 -11.89 -4.85
C THR A 66 -17.64 -11.81 -5.47
N CYS A 67 -16.60 -11.85 -4.65
CA CYS A 67 -15.20 -11.89 -5.07
C CYS A 67 -14.36 -12.69 -4.07
N THR A 68 -13.08 -12.91 -4.35
CA THR A 68 -12.19 -13.53 -3.35
C THR A 68 -11.82 -12.53 -2.25
N LYS A 69 -11.32 -13.00 -1.10
CA LYS A 69 -10.74 -12.11 -0.08
C LYS A 69 -9.56 -11.32 -0.65
N ALA A 70 -8.72 -11.96 -1.48
CA ALA A 70 -7.61 -11.32 -2.17
C ALA A 70 -8.08 -10.14 -3.02
N ASP A 71 -9.15 -10.32 -3.81
CA ASP A 71 -9.71 -9.25 -4.64
C ASP A 71 -10.20 -8.07 -3.79
N ALA A 72 -10.89 -8.35 -2.69
CA ALA A 72 -11.38 -7.30 -1.80
C ALA A 72 -10.22 -6.53 -1.15
N VAL A 73 -9.17 -7.23 -0.70
CA VAL A 73 -7.97 -6.60 -0.13
C VAL A 73 -7.26 -5.76 -1.18
N ALA A 74 -7.11 -6.25 -2.41
CA ALA A 74 -6.52 -5.49 -3.52
C ALA A 74 -7.28 -4.17 -3.75
N ARG A 75 -8.62 -4.23 -3.81
CA ARG A 75 -9.46 -3.02 -3.95
C ARG A 75 -9.26 -2.03 -2.81
N VAL A 76 -9.23 -2.51 -1.57
CA VAL A 76 -9.01 -1.67 -0.38
C VAL A 76 -7.63 -1.04 -0.39
N VAL A 77 -6.58 -1.81 -0.71
CA VAL A 77 -5.20 -1.32 -0.78
C VAL A 77 -5.05 -0.29 -1.89
N ASN A 78 -5.58 -0.57 -3.08
CA ASN A 78 -5.51 0.37 -4.22
C ASN A 78 -6.23 1.68 -3.91
N GLN A 79 -7.42 1.61 -3.31
CA GLN A 79 -8.15 2.79 -2.84
C GLN A 79 -7.35 3.56 -1.77
N THR A 80 -6.76 2.85 -0.81
CA THR A 80 -5.98 3.47 0.27
C THR A 80 -4.74 4.18 -0.27
N VAL A 81 -3.98 3.53 -1.16
CA VAL A 81 -2.81 4.11 -1.82
C VAL A 81 -3.21 5.35 -2.62
N TYR A 82 -4.29 5.28 -3.39
CA TYR A 82 -4.82 6.42 -4.14
C TYR A 82 -5.17 7.61 -3.22
N GLU A 83 -5.84 7.35 -2.10
CA GLU A 83 -6.16 8.40 -1.12
C GLU A 83 -4.91 9.01 -0.48
N LEU A 84 -3.89 8.20 -0.17
CA LEU A 84 -2.60 8.68 0.35
C LEU A 84 -1.89 9.57 -0.67
N VAL A 85 -1.86 9.17 -1.94
CA VAL A 85 -1.29 9.96 -3.03
C VAL A 85 -2.06 11.27 -3.21
N ASN A 86 -3.39 11.23 -3.20
CA ASN A 86 -4.21 12.45 -3.34
C ASN A 86 -4.00 13.46 -2.20
N ARG A 87 -3.70 13.01 -0.98
CA ARG A 87 -3.34 13.92 0.13
C ARG A 87 -2.04 14.68 -0.12
N CYS A 88 -1.15 14.11 -0.95
CA CYS A 88 0.11 14.71 -1.35
C CYS A 88 -0.06 15.79 -2.44
N VAL A 89 -1.15 15.76 -3.21
CA VAL A 89 -1.41 16.73 -4.29
C VAL A 89 -1.83 18.07 -3.69
N LYS A 90 -1.06 19.14 -3.99
CA LYS A 90 -1.34 20.52 -3.58
C LYS A 90 -1.17 21.47 -4.76
N GLY A 91 -2.27 21.89 -5.36
CA GLY A 91 -2.25 22.70 -6.58
C GLY A 91 -1.59 21.90 -7.70
N ASN A 92 -0.45 22.37 -8.21
CA ASN A 92 0.28 21.75 -9.31
C ASN A 92 1.52 20.94 -8.85
N GLU A 93 1.71 20.74 -7.54
CA GLU A 93 2.84 19.99 -6.97
C GLU A 93 2.33 18.74 -6.24
N VAL A 94 3.05 17.61 -6.40
CA VAL A 94 2.90 16.44 -5.55
C VAL A 94 3.95 16.50 -4.44
N ARG A 95 3.51 16.72 -3.20
CA ARG A 95 4.41 16.86 -2.05
C ARG A 95 4.78 15.48 -1.50
N ARG A 96 6.07 15.22 -1.34
CA ARG A 96 6.59 13.98 -0.73
C ARG A 96 6.40 13.97 0.78
N TYR A 97 5.17 13.71 1.23
CA TYR A 97 4.85 13.49 2.64
C TYR A 97 5.11 12.06 3.08
N TYR A 98 5.02 11.12 2.15
CA TYR A 98 5.11 9.70 2.43
C TYR A 98 6.02 9.00 1.42
N ASP A 99 6.53 7.84 1.77
CA ASP A 99 7.01 6.82 0.81
C ASP A 99 6.27 5.52 1.11
N ILE A 100 5.91 4.77 0.06
CA ILE A 100 5.05 3.58 0.19
C ILE A 100 5.81 2.34 -0.27
N ALA A 101 5.68 1.24 0.48
CA ALA A 101 6.13 -0.08 0.10
C ALA A 101 4.96 -1.08 0.20
N LEU A 102 4.84 -1.95 -0.80
CA LEU A 102 3.88 -3.05 -0.82
C LEU A 102 4.63 -4.38 -0.88
N ILE A 103 4.42 -5.24 0.11
CA ILE A 103 5.01 -6.57 0.18
C ILE A 103 3.90 -7.60 0.32
N GLY A 104 3.86 -8.56 -0.59
CA GLY A 104 3.00 -9.74 -0.49
C GLY A 104 3.78 -10.87 0.14
N TYR A 105 3.16 -11.61 1.05
CA TYR A 105 3.77 -12.79 1.65
C TYR A 105 2.79 -13.97 1.60
N GLY A 106 3.32 -15.18 1.40
CA GLY A 106 2.54 -16.40 1.34
C GLY A 106 3.42 -17.60 1.01
N GLY A 107 3.08 -18.76 1.57
CA GLY A 107 3.97 -19.92 1.49
C GLY A 107 5.31 -19.61 2.17
N ASP A 108 6.42 -19.86 1.46
CA ASP A 108 7.78 -19.65 1.94
C ASP A 108 8.46 -18.39 1.36
N GLU A 109 7.72 -17.54 0.65
CA GLU A 109 8.27 -16.39 -0.07
C GLU A 109 7.54 -15.07 0.26
N ALA A 110 8.27 -13.97 0.06
CA ALA A 110 7.72 -12.62 0.08
C ALA A 110 8.25 -11.85 -1.13
N SER A 111 7.38 -11.04 -1.74
CA SER A 111 7.70 -10.31 -2.96
C SER A 111 7.18 -8.88 -2.94
N LEU A 112 7.85 -8.00 -3.68
CA LEU A 112 7.38 -6.64 -3.92
C LEU A 112 6.19 -6.67 -4.87
N LEU A 113 5.14 -5.93 -4.55
CA LEU A 113 3.86 -5.99 -5.28
C LEU A 113 3.66 -4.88 -6.31
N TRP A 114 4.65 -4.02 -6.51
CA TRP A 114 4.57 -3.02 -7.56
C TRP A 114 4.64 -3.68 -8.94
N GLU A 115 3.83 -3.19 -9.87
CA GLU A 115 3.71 -3.71 -11.24
C GLU A 115 4.15 -2.65 -12.27
N GLY A 116 4.29 -3.06 -13.53
CA GLY A 116 4.59 -2.15 -14.65
C GLY A 116 5.91 -1.39 -14.46
N ASN A 117 5.88 -0.07 -14.68
CA ASN A 117 7.07 0.79 -14.55
C ASN A 117 7.64 0.86 -13.12
N LEU A 118 6.87 0.42 -12.12
CA LEU A 118 7.27 0.42 -10.72
C LEU A 118 7.73 -0.97 -10.25
N ALA A 119 7.71 -1.98 -11.12
CA ALA A 119 8.11 -3.34 -10.76
C ALA A 119 9.54 -3.41 -10.22
N GLY A 120 9.71 -4.13 -9.11
CA GLY A 120 11.01 -4.31 -8.44
C GLY A 120 11.46 -3.13 -7.57
N GLN A 121 10.68 -2.06 -7.46
CA GLN A 121 11.00 -0.95 -6.56
C GLN A 121 10.69 -1.33 -5.10
N ASN A 122 11.58 -0.97 -4.17
CA ASN A 122 11.33 -1.23 -2.74
C ASN A 122 10.35 -0.21 -2.14
N TRP A 123 10.63 1.07 -2.37
CA TRP A 123 9.85 2.22 -1.90
C TRP A 123 9.50 3.09 -3.10
N VAL A 124 8.26 3.53 -3.18
CA VAL A 124 7.76 4.37 -4.27
C VAL A 124 7.21 5.67 -3.69
N SER A 125 7.60 6.79 -4.31
CA SER A 125 7.16 8.11 -3.86
C SER A 125 5.75 8.44 -4.38
N PRO A 126 5.01 9.34 -3.73
CA PRO A 126 3.70 9.79 -4.18
C PRO A 126 3.72 10.40 -5.58
N ASP A 127 4.83 11.01 -5.99
CA ASP A 127 5.01 11.58 -7.33
C ASP A 127 5.07 10.47 -8.40
N ASP A 128 5.87 9.43 -8.14
CA ASP A 128 5.98 8.27 -9.03
C ASP A 128 4.63 7.52 -9.12
N LEU A 129 3.90 7.38 -8.01
CA LEU A 129 2.57 6.78 -8.00
C LEU A 129 1.53 7.64 -8.72
N TYR A 130 1.61 8.97 -8.59
CA TYR A 130 0.70 9.90 -9.25
C TYR A 130 0.87 9.87 -10.77
N THR A 131 2.10 9.69 -11.25
CA THR A 131 2.43 9.60 -12.68
C THR A 131 2.28 8.20 -13.28
N ASN A 132 2.14 7.17 -12.43
CA ASN A 132 1.90 5.79 -12.84
C ASN A 132 0.62 5.20 -12.21
N PRO A 133 -0.57 5.79 -12.45
CA PRO A 133 -1.80 5.29 -11.86
C PRO A 133 -2.21 3.93 -12.46
N LYS A 134 -2.75 3.05 -11.61
CA LYS A 134 -3.52 1.87 -12.06
C LYS A 134 -4.80 2.32 -12.77
N ALA A 135 -5.36 1.42 -13.58
CA ALA A 135 -6.63 1.65 -14.26
C ALA A 135 -7.75 1.93 -13.23
N PHE A 136 -8.65 2.86 -13.59
CA PHE A 136 -9.85 3.13 -12.81
C PHE A 136 -11.02 2.33 -13.36
N THR A 137 -11.86 1.85 -12.46
CA THR A 137 -13.15 1.24 -12.81
C THR A 137 -14.30 2.06 -12.22
N PRO A 138 -15.40 2.26 -12.98
CA PRO A 138 -16.59 2.87 -12.43
C PRO A 138 -17.26 1.90 -11.46
N VAL A 139 -17.43 2.34 -10.22
CA VAL A 139 -18.14 1.60 -9.18
C VAL A 139 -19.40 2.40 -8.81
N GLU A 140 -20.57 1.75 -8.86
CA GLU A 140 -21.79 2.35 -8.33
C GLU A 140 -21.79 2.29 -6.81
N VAL A 141 -21.84 3.45 -6.19
CA VAL A 141 -21.84 3.61 -4.73
C VAL A 141 -23.17 4.20 -4.30
N GLU A 142 -23.84 3.52 -3.37
CA GLU A 142 -25.05 4.02 -2.73
C GLU A 142 -24.70 4.75 -1.45
N ASN A 143 -24.81 6.08 -1.47
CA ASN A 143 -24.56 6.91 -0.30
C ASN A 143 -25.89 7.33 0.32
N ARG A 144 -26.02 7.19 1.65
CA ARG A 144 -27.19 7.66 2.37
C ARG A 144 -26.96 9.07 2.90
N ILE A 145 -27.56 10.07 2.26
CA ILE A 145 -27.44 11.48 2.64
C ILE A 145 -28.77 11.94 3.21
N ARG A 146 -28.79 12.33 4.50
CA ARG A 146 -29.98 12.82 5.19
C ARG A 146 -31.21 11.89 5.04
N GLY A 147 -30.97 10.58 5.10
CA GLY A 147 -32.01 9.55 4.98
C GLY A 147 -32.37 9.14 3.56
N GLN A 148 -31.98 9.92 2.53
CA GLN A 148 -32.16 9.59 1.12
C GLN A 148 -31.00 8.73 0.60
N ILE A 149 -31.31 7.71 -0.20
CA ILE A 149 -30.32 6.91 -0.92
C ILE A 149 -29.99 7.65 -2.22
N VAL A 150 -28.73 8.04 -2.37
CA VAL A 150 -28.21 8.68 -3.58
C VAL A 150 -27.23 7.71 -4.22
N LYS A 151 -27.57 7.22 -5.42
CA LYS A 151 -26.64 6.43 -6.23
C LYS A 151 -25.67 7.37 -6.95
N ARG A 152 -24.38 7.11 -6.86
CA ARG A 152 -23.34 7.82 -7.62
C ARG A 152 -22.38 6.82 -8.25
N THR A 153 -21.94 7.13 -9.46
CA THR A 153 -20.80 6.44 -10.06
C THR A 153 -19.53 7.11 -9.59
N GLU A 154 -18.68 6.37 -8.89
CA GLU A 154 -17.35 6.80 -8.45
C GLU A 154 -16.28 6.08 -9.28
N GLN A 155 -15.23 6.79 -9.66
CA GLN A 155 -14.05 6.17 -10.27
C GLN A 155 -13.14 5.66 -9.15
N ARG A 156 -12.96 4.34 -9.07
CA ARG A 156 -12.07 3.72 -8.08
C ARG A 156 -10.87 3.07 -8.76
N PRO A 157 -9.65 3.19 -8.22
CA PRO A 157 -8.51 2.45 -8.71
C PRO A 157 -8.80 0.94 -8.54
N TYR A 158 -8.58 0.17 -9.60
CA TYR A 158 -8.79 -1.29 -9.60
C TYR A 158 -7.53 -2.04 -9.19
#